data_AF-A0A2A5YP37-F1
#
_entry.id   AF-A0A2A5YP37-F1
#
_cell.length_a   1.000
_cell.length_b   1.000
_cell.length_c   1.000
_cell.angle_alpha   90.00
_cell.angle_beta   90.00
_cell.angle_gamma   90.00
#
_symmetry.space_group_name_H-M   'P 1'
#
loop_
_entity.id
_entity.type
_entity.pdbx_description
1 polymer ?
#
loop_
_entity_poly.entity_id
_entity_poly.type
_entity_poly.pdbx_seq_one_letter_code
_entity_poly.pdbx_strand_id
1 'polypeptide(L)'
;MRDFKHAQTSTNQAFWPEVAMAGYFVLHTKWHTLDRLSEYQQGAQSAISKYQGRGIVYDTRPEVVEGESQLAATVIIEFDDLTAARAWYNSAEYQEVLPIRLESSVGIGRIVGNTR
;
A
#
# COMPACT_ATOMS: atom_id res chain seq x y z
N MET A 1 -46.44 28.86 -4.10
CA MET A 1 -45.29 29.62 -3.56
C MET A 1 -45.15 29.22 -2.09
N ARG A 2 -44.08 28.62 -1.57
CA ARG A 2 -42.76 28.23 -2.06
C ARG A 2 -42.39 26.91 -1.37
N ASP A 3 -41.72 26.03 -2.11
CA ASP A 3 -40.97 24.88 -1.60
C ASP A 3 -39.82 25.32 -0.70
N PHE A 4 -39.52 24.57 0.36
CA PHE A 4 -38.15 24.40 0.87
C PHE A 4 -37.99 23.02 1.51
N LYS A 5 -37.60 22.05 0.67
CA LYS A 5 -36.91 20.83 1.09
C LYS A 5 -35.66 21.25 1.88
N HIS A 6 -35.60 20.94 3.17
CA HIS A 6 -34.35 20.99 3.91
C HIS A 6 -33.62 19.67 3.66
N ALA A 7 -32.74 19.68 2.65
CA ALA A 7 -31.76 18.63 2.47
C ALA A 7 -30.82 18.67 3.68
N GLN A 8 -30.83 17.61 4.49
CA GLN A 8 -29.78 17.36 5.46
C GLN A 8 -28.54 16.90 4.68
N THR A 9 -27.62 17.81 4.43
CA THR A 9 -26.29 17.48 3.93
C THR A 9 -25.52 16.85 5.10
N SER A 10 -25.49 15.52 5.17
CA SER A 10 -24.60 14.81 6.10
C SER A 10 -23.16 15.06 5.66
N THR A 11 -22.48 15.99 6.32
CA THR A 11 -21.05 16.17 6.13
C THR A 11 -20.37 15.00 6.85
N ASN A 12 -19.89 14.03 6.07
CA ASN A 12 -19.01 12.98 6.58
C ASN A 12 -17.72 13.63 7.05
N GLN A 13 -17.65 13.95 8.35
CA GLN A 13 -16.45 14.48 8.96
C GLN A 13 -15.52 13.31 9.28
N ALA A 14 -14.33 13.29 8.67
CA ALA A 14 -13.33 12.26 8.93
C ALA A 14 -12.96 12.25 10.43
N PHE A 15 -12.79 11.05 10.99
CA PHE A 15 -12.38 10.85 12.39
C PHE A 15 -10.96 11.38 12.68
N TRP A 16 -10.16 11.59 11.64
CA TRP A 16 -8.82 12.15 11.68
C TRP A 16 -8.79 13.55 11.04
N PRO A 17 -7.87 14.44 11.45
CA PRO A 17 -7.67 15.73 10.77
C PRO A 17 -7.41 15.52 9.27
N GLU A 18 -7.61 16.56 8.46
CA GLU A 18 -7.47 16.48 6.99
C GLU A 18 -6.14 15.83 6.59
N VAL A 19 -6.21 14.56 6.19
CA VAL A 19 -5.07 13.80 5.70
C VAL A 19 -5.01 14.01 4.21
N ALA A 20 -3.81 14.25 3.67
CA ALA A 20 -3.60 14.23 2.23
C ALA A 20 -4.21 12.94 1.64
N MET A 21 -4.80 13.04 0.45
CA MET A 21 -5.53 11.95 -0.23
C MET A 21 -4.60 10.82 -0.75
N ALA A 22 -3.49 10.56 -0.05
CA ALA A 22 -2.48 9.59 -0.39
C ALA A 22 -3.02 8.15 -0.41
N GLY A 23 -2.47 7.35 -1.32
CA GLY A 23 -2.65 5.91 -1.36
C GLY A 23 -1.42 5.20 -0.83
N TYR A 24 -1.60 4.11 -0.10
CA TYR A 24 -0.51 3.32 0.47
C TYR A 24 -0.63 1.87 0.05
N PHE A 25 0.48 1.27 -0.36
CA PHE A 25 0.61 -0.17 -0.37
C PHE A 25 1.27 -0.62 0.94
N VAL A 26 0.57 -1.44 1.71
CA VAL A 26 1.04 -2.02 2.97
C VAL A 26 1.19 -3.52 2.78
N LEU A 27 2.41 -4.01 2.92
CA LEU A 27 2.75 -5.42 2.86
C LEU A 27 3.20 -5.88 4.24
N HIS A 28 2.45 -6.82 4.82
CA HIS A 28 2.96 -7.65 5.91
C HIS A 28 3.43 -8.96 5.30
N THR A 29 4.66 -9.37 5.56
CA THR A 29 5.24 -10.53 4.89
C THR A 29 6.23 -11.27 5.77
N LYS A 30 6.44 -12.55 5.47
CA LYS A 30 7.53 -13.36 5.99
C LYS A 30 8.37 -13.81 4.80
N TRP A 31 9.57 -13.24 4.70
CA TRP A 31 10.55 -13.66 3.72
C TRP A 31 11.07 -15.06 4.05
N HIS A 32 11.35 -15.84 3.03
CA HIS A 32 12.21 -17.00 3.12
C HIS A 32 13.33 -16.92 2.08
N THR A 33 14.41 -17.66 2.30
CA THR A 33 15.63 -17.54 1.49
C THR A 33 15.38 -17.97 0.06
N LEU A 34 15.65 -17.09 -0.91
CA LEU A 34 15.76 -17.39 -2.33
C LEU A 34 16.89 -16.57 -2.95
N ASP A 35 17.55 -17.14 -3.96
CA ASP A 35 18.69 -16.54 -4.66
C ASP A 35 18.31 -15.31 -5.53
N ARG A 36 17.01 -15.08 -5.75
CA ARG A 36 16.48 -14.06 -6.69
C ARG A 36 15.86 -12.83 -6.02
N LEU A 37 15.96 -12.68 -4.70
CA LEU A 37 15.33 -11.56 -3.99
C LEU A 37 15.87 -10.18 -4.46
N SER A 38 17.14 -10.11 -4.83
CA SER A 38 17.77 -8.88 -5.35
C SER A 38 17.21 -8.45 -6.71
N GLU A 39 16.84 -9.40 -7.57
CA GLU A 39 16.19 -9.16 -8.87
C GLU A 39 14.81 -8.54 -8.66
N TYR A 40 14.02 -9.11 -7.73
CA TYR A 40 12.73 -8.54 -7.33
C TYR A 40 12.88 -7.12 -6.80
N GLN A 41 13.82 -6.88 -5.88
CA GLN A 41 13.99 -5.56 -5.26
C GLN A 41 14.32 -4.48 -6.29
N GLN A 42 15.21 -4.78 -7.25
CA GLN A 42 15.59 -3.82 -8.30
C GLN A 42 14.41 -3.52 -9.25
N GLY A 43 13.72 -4.56 -9.72
CA GLY A 43 12.56 -4.38 -10.59
C GLY A 43 11.40 -3.66 -9.88
N ALA A 44 11.14 -4.01 -8.63
CA ALA A 44 10.13 -3.35 -7.81
C ALA A 44 10.45 -1.87 -7.60
N GLN A 45 11.70 -1.52 -7.26
CA GLN A 45 12.11 -0.12 -7.08
C GLN A 45 11.95 0.69 -8.38
N SER A 46 12.32 0.10 -9.52
CA SER A 46 12.13 0.73 -10.84
C SER A 46 10.64 0.99 -11.12
N ALA A 47 9.79 -0.02 -10.91
CA ALA A 47 8.35 0.10 -11.09
C ALA A 47 7.73 1.14 -10.13
N ILE A 48 8.10 1.13 -8.86
CA ILE A 48 7.62 2.11 -7.86
C ILE A 48 7.94 3.54 -8.31
N SER A 49 9.18 3.78 -8.75
CA SER A 49 9.65 5.12 -9.14
C SER A 49 8.91 5.67 -10.36
N LYS A 50 8.53 4.82 -11.33
CA LYS A 50 7.75 5.21 -12.52
C LYS A 50 6.37 5.76 -12.18
N TYR A 51 5.79 5.33 -11.07
CA TYR A 51 4.46 5.74 -10.61
C TYR A 51 4.53 6.72 -9.43
N GLN A 52 5.67 7.41 -9.29
CA GLN A 52 5.92 8.40 -8.23
C GLN A 52 5.75 7.84 -6.81
N GLY A 53 5.85 6.51 -6.66
CA GLY A 53 5.76 5.86 -5.37
C GLY A 53 6.99 6.13 -4.52
N ARG A 54 6.80 6.20 -3.21
CA ARG A 54 7.83 6.51 -2.21
C ARG A 54 7.86 5.44 -1.13
N GLY A 55 9.01 4.77 -0.96
CA GLY A 55 9.20 3.87 0.17
C GLY A 55 9.22 4.64 1.49
N ILE A 56 8.30 4.31 2.40
CA ILE A 56 8.17 4.95 3.73
C ILE A 56 8.72 4.05 4.82
N VAL A 57 8.41 2.75 4.76
CA VAL A 57 8.85 1.76 5.74
C VAL A 57 9.35 0.53 5.00
N TYR A 58 10.51 0.03 5.44
CA TYR A 58 10.98 -1.33 5.19
C TYR A 58 11.59 -1.84 6.49
N ASP A 59 10.77 -2.53 7.28
CA ASP A 59 11.17 -3.08 8.58
C ASP A 59 11.01 -4.60 8.56
N THR A 60 12.08 -5.33 8.83
CA THR A 60 12.09 -6.80 8.83
C THR A 60 11.89 -7.42 10.21
N ARG A 61 11.76 -6.60 11.26
CA ARG A 61 11.50 -7.01 12.65
C ARG A 61 10.73 -5.90 13.41
N PRO A 62 9.51 -5.55 12.99
CA PRO A 62 8.73 -4.54 13.69
C PRO A 62 8.32 -5.02 15.08
N GLU A 63 8.18 -4.08 16.02
CA GLU A 63 7.62 -4.35 17.33
C GLU A 63 6.12 -4.67 17.22
N VAL A 64 5.70 -5.82 17.76
CA VAL A 64 4.29 -6.18 17.85
C VAL A 64 3.77 -5.72 19.20
N VAL A 65 3.08 -4.58 19.21
CA VAL A 65 2.54 -3.95 20.43
C VAL A 65 1.20 -4.54 20.87
N GLU A 66 0.40 -5.06 19.94
CA GLU A 66 -0.91 -5.69 20.20
C GLU A 66 -1.16 -6.86 19.23
N GLY A 67 -1.82 -7.92 19.72
CA GLY A 67 -2.15 -9.13 18.95
C GLY A 67 -0.97 -10.07 18.69
N GLU A 68 -1.12 -10.95 17.70
CA GLU A 68 -0.07 -11.88 17.28
C GLU A 68 0.11 -11.80 15.76
N SER A 69 1.37 -11.85 15.29
CA SER A 69 1.70 -11.91 13.87
C SER A 69 2.79 -12.95 13.62
N GLN A 70 2.54 -13.86 12.68
CA GLN A 70 3.57 -14.75 12.14
C GLN A 70 4.36 -14.11 10.99
N LEU A 71 3.95 -12.92 10.54
CA LEU A 71 4.59 -12.14 9.49
C LEU A 71 5.60 -11.21 10.15
N ALA A 72 6.87 -11.35 9.76
CA ALA A 72 7.99 -10.72 10.43
C ALA A 72 8.39 -9.37 9.82
N ALA A 73 7.89 -9.00 8.65
CA ALA A 73 8.29 -7.77 7.96
C ALA A 73 7.08 -6.92 7.56
N THR A 74 7.26 -5.60 7.61
CA THR A 74 6.30 -4.59 7.17
C THR A 74 6.96 -3.69 6.14
N VAL A 75 6.32 -3.52 4.99
CA VAL A 75 6.71 -2.56 3.94
C VAL A 75 5.55 -1.62 3.68
N ILE A 76 5.83 -0.31 3.64
CA ILE A 76 4.85 0.72 3.31
C ILE A 76 5.40 1.57 2.18
N ILE A 77 4.63 1.67 1.10
CA ILE A 77 4.92 2.53 -0.05
C ILE A 77 3.77 3.52 -0.18
N GLU A 78 4.08 4.81 -0.18
CA GLU A 78 3.13 5.89 -0.42
C GLU A 78 3.07 6.25 -1.91
N PHE A 79 1.89 6.66 -2.35
CA PHE A 79 1.59 7.22 -3.66
C PHE A 79 0.70 8.43 -3.48
N ASP A 80 0.65 9.30 -4.49
CA ASP A 80 -0.15 10.53 -4.49
C ASP A 80 -1.63 10.26 -4.18
N ASP A 81 -2.17 9.13 -4.66
CA ASP A 81 -3.53 8.67 -4.34
C ASP A 81 -3.72 7.14 -4.53
N LEU A 82 -4.93 6.66 -4.24
CA LEU A 82 -5.33 5.26 -4.44
C LEU A 82 -5.28 4.83 -5.92
N THR A 83 -5.48 5.74 -6.86
CA THR A 83 -5.44 5.45 -8.30
C THR A 83 -4.01 5.16 -8.73
N ALA A 84 -3.05 5.98 -8.30
CA ALA A 84 -1.62 5.78 -8.55
C ALA A 84 -1.12 4.46 -7.93
N ALA A 85 -1.48 4.17 -6.68
CA ALA A 85 -1.12 2.89 -6.04
C ALA A 85 -1.66 1.67 -6.80
N ARG A 86 -2.90 1.73 -7.30
CA ARG A 86 -3.50 0.65 -8.11
C ARG A 86 -2.86 0.56 -9.50
N ALA A 87 -2.57 1.70 -10.12
CA ALA A 87 -1.91 1.74 -11.41
C ALA A 87 -0.52 1.12 -11.35
N TRP A 88 0.26 1.43 -10.30
CA TRP A 88 1.53 0.79 -10.02
C TRP A 88 1.38 -0.72 -9.83
N TYR A 89 0.50 -1.16 -8.93
CA TYR A 89 0.39 -2.60 -8.62
C TYR A 89 -0.04 -3.42 -9.86
N ASN A 90 -0.89 -2.86 -10.72
CA ASN A 90 -1.35 -3.53 -11.94
C ASN A 90 -0.45 -3.25 -13.17
N SER A 91 0.64 -2.50 -13.02
CA SER A 91 1.56 -2.19 -14.12
C SER A 91 2.25 -3.44 -14.65
N ALA A 92 2.58 -3.43 -15.95
CA ALA A 92 3.33 -4.53 -16.55
C ALA A 92 4.68 -4.72 -15.85
N GLU A 93 5.35 -3.63 -15.50
CA GLU A 93 6.66 -3.65 -14.86
C GLU A 93 6.63 -4.26 -13.46
N TYR A 94 5.62 -3.96 -12.64
CA TYR A 94 5.52 -4.58 -11.32
C TYR A 94 5.04 -6.03 -11.41
N GLN A 95 4.11 -6.32 -12.33
CA GLN A 95 3.60 -7.68 -12.54
C GLN A 95 4.67 -8.63 -13.07
N GLU A 96 5.67 -8.14 -13.80
CA GLU A 96 6.81 -8.94 -14.27
C GLU A 96 7.65 -9.52 -13.10
N VAL A 97 7.82 -8.75 -12.02
CA VAL A 97 8.65 -9.16 -10.87
C VAL A 97 7.84 -9.68 -9.67
N LEU A 98 6.52 -9.50 -9.66
CA LEU A 98 5.64 -9.99 -8.60
C LEU A 98 5.76 -11.51 -8.33
N PRO A 99 5.90 -12.40 -9.34
CA PRO A 99 6.06 -13.84 -9.10
C PRO A 99 7.26 -14.15 -8.20
N ILE A 100 8.39 -13.46 -8.38
CA ILE A 100 9.59 -13.65 -7.55
C ILE A 100 9.27 -13.33 -6.08
N ARG A 101 8.50 -12.26 -5.81
CA ARG A 101 8.07 -11.92 -4.43
C ARG A 101 7.17 -12.99 -3.83
N LEU A 102 6.20 -13.48 -4.60
CA LEU A 102 5.26 -14.50 -4.17
C LEU A 102 5.95 -15.84 -3.92
N GLU A 103 6.97 -16.15 -4.71
CA GLU A 103 7.84 -17.31 -4.49
C GLU A 103 8.78 -17.10 -3.30
N SER A 104 9.20 -15.87 -2.98
CA SER A 104 10.16 -15.57 -1.89
C SER A 104 9.51 -15.33 -0.53
N SER A 105 8.18 -15.27 -0.46
CA SER A 105 7.50 -14.88 0.77
C SER A 105 6.02 -15.26 0.80
N VAL A 106 5.53 -15.47 2.03
CA VAL A 106 4.09 -15.48 2.31
C VAL A 106 3.70 -14.17 2.98
N GLY A 107 2.56 -13.60 2.60
CA GLY A 107 2.17 -12.31 3.16
C GLY A 107 0.85 -11.77 2.63
N ILE A 108 0.45 -10.64 3.19
CA ILE A 108 -0.76 -9.92 2.86
C ILE A 108 -0.37 -8.52 2.39
N GLY A 109 -0.64 -8.23 1.11
CA GLY A 109 -0.53 -6.89 0.53
C GLY A 109 -1.90 -6.22 0.51
N ARG A 110 -1.97 -4.94 0.89
CA ARG A 110 -3.19 -4.14 0.88
C ARG A 110 -2.91 -2.78 0.27
N ILE A 111 -3.85 -2.29 -0.53
CA ILE A 111 -3.88 -0.88 -0.93
C ILE A 111 -4.89 -0.18 -0.03
N VAL A 112 -4.44 0.81 0.73
CA VAL A 112 -5.23 1.53 1.73
C VAL A 112 -5.06 3.04 1.54
N GLY A 113 -6.06 3.81 1.96
CA GLY A 113 -6.09 5.26 1.85
C GLY A 113 -7.45 5.76 2.29
N ASN A 114 -7.58 7.06 2.54
CA ASN A 114 -8.87 7.64 2.90
C ASN A 114 -9.72 7.78 1.63
N THR A 115 -10.79 7.00 1.53
CA THR A 115 -11.79 7.16 0.46
C THR A 115 -12.68 8.37 0.75
N ARG A 116 -13.01 9.15 -0.27
CA ARG A 116 -14.21 10.02 -0.22
C ARG A 116 -15.47 9.19 -0.39
#